data_AF-A0A1H4CKE8-F1
#
_entry.id   AF-A0A1H4CKE8-F1
#
_cell.length_a   1.000
_cell.length_b   1.000
_cell.length_c   1.000
_cell.angle_alpha   90.00
_cell.angle_beta   90.00
_cell.angle_gamma   90.00
#
_symmetry.space_group_name_H-M   'P 1'
#
loop_
_entity.id
_entity.type
_entity.pdbx_description
1 polymer ?
#
loop_
_entity_poly.entity_id
_entity_poly.type
_entity_poly.pdbx_seq_one_letter_code
_entity_poly.pdbx_strand_id
1 'polypeptide(L)'
;MPLFTGYSVIAVAGEDKKFLGLVTRADVLEQFESAFGVKRKGIRIAFTSEESEGRIERLGDILRQYHENVISLATFDETDKLARRIVLKVDPNDNIAKFTKKLEKTGFRVLDIKEV
;
A
#
# COMPACT_ATOMS: atom_id res chain seq x y z
N MET A 1 11.48 -6.29 9.28
CA MET A 1 12.75 -6.58 8.61
C MET A 1 13.78 -7.04 9.63
N PRO A 2 14.13 -8.35 9.67
CA PRO A 2 14.99 -8.92 10.70
C PRO A 2 16.43 -8.39 10.72
N LEU A 3 16.97 -7.97 9.56
CA LEU A 3 18.35 -7.50 9.43
C LEU A 3 18.65 -6.21 10.22
N PHE A 4 17.70 -5.28 10.27
CA PHE A 4 17.84 -4.02 10.99
C PHE A 4 17.47 -4.12 12.48
N THR A 5 17.05 -5.29 12.96
CA THR A 5 16.69 -5.48 14.37
C THR A 5 17.92 -5.48 15.29
N GLY A 6 19.08 -5.90 14.77
CA GLY A 6 20.35 -5.88 15.50
C GLY A 6 21.32 -4.77 15.10
N TYR A 7 21.10 -4.10 13.96
CA TYR A 7 22.04 -3.14 13.39
C TYR A 7 21.31 -1.97 12.70
N SER A 8 21.73 -0.74 12.97
CA SER A 8 21.16 0.47 12.34
C SER A 8 21.69 0.74 10.93
N VAL A 9 22.79 0.09 10.55
CA VAL A 9 23.50 0.26 9.29
C VAL A 9 23.97 -1.11 8.80
N ILE A 10 23.84 -1.35 7.50
CA ILE A 10 24.28 -2.56 6.82
C ILE A 10 25.29 -2.18 5.74
N ALA A 11 26.45 -2.85 5.71
CA ALA A 11 27.42 -2.68 4.63
C ALA A 11 26.93 -3.40 3.36
N VAL A 12 27.03 -2.72 2.23
CA VAL A 12 26.76 -3.28 0.90
C VAL A 12 28.09 -3.73 0.33
N ALA A 13 28.18 -5.02 -0.01
CA ALA A 13 29.34 -5.60 -0.66
C ALA A 13 28.93 -6.17 -2.02
N GLY A 14 29.81 -6.01 -3.01
CA GLY A 14 29.68 -6.65 -4.32
C GLY A 14 29.95 -8.16 -4.23
N GLU A 15 29.76 -8.85 -5.35
CA GLU A 15 29.98 -10.30 -5.44
C GLU A 15 31.42 -10.72 -5.10
N ASP A 16 32.40 -9.85 -5.37
CA ASP A 16 33.82 -9.99 -5.03
C ASP A 16 34.16 -9.62 -3.57
N LYS A 17 33.14 -9.37 -2.73
CA LYS A 17 33.24 -8.83 -1.37
C LYS A 17 33.86 -7.44 -1.30
N LYS A 18 33.94 -6.72 -2.42
CA LYS A 18 34.37 -5.32 -2.42
C LYS A 18 33.29 -4.46 -1.77
N PHE A 19 33.71 -3.60 -0.85
CA PHE A 19 32.82 -2.64 -0.21
C PHE A 19 32.29 -1.63 -1.24
N LEU A 20 30.97 -1.54 -1.37
CA LEU A 20 30.28 -0.63 -2.28
C LEU A 20 29.65 0.56 -1.56
N GLY A 21 29.39 0.43 -0.25
CA GLY A 21 28.78 1.49 0.54
C GLY A 21 28.02 0.94 1.73
N LEU A 22 27.12 1.75 2.27
CA LEU A 22 26.29 1.41 3.41
C LEU A 22 24.84 1.81 3.15
N VAL A 23 23.91 1.06 3.74
CA VAL A 23 22.49 1.37 3.77
C VAL A 23 22.07 1.47 5.23
N THR A 24 21.50 2.61 5.58
CA THR A 24 21.00 2.88 6.93
C THR A 24 19.53 2.53 7.03
N ARG A 25 19.03 2.39 8.26
CA ARG A 25 17.59 2.26 8.52
C ARG A 25 16.80 3.44 7.95
N ALA A 26 17.37 4.65 7.94
CA ALA A 26 16.73 5.83 7.40
C ALA A 26 16.54 5.73 5.88
N ASP A 27 17.55 5.26 5.14
CA ASP A 27 17.47 5.06 3.69
C ASP A 27 16.35 4.08 3.33
N VAL A 28 16.26 2.97 4.07
CA VAL A 28 15.20 1.97 3.87
C VAL A 28 13.82 2.54 4.19
N LEU A 29 13.68 3.29 5.28
CA LEU A 29 12.42 3.92 5.65
C LEU A 29 11.96 4.91 4.58
N GLU A 30 12.88 5.72 4.04
CA GLU A 30 12.57 6.64 2.95
C GLU A 30 12.08 5.91 1.69
N GLN A 31 12.66 4.76 1.34
CA GLN A 31 12.15 3.96 0.23
C GLN A 31 10.74 3.43 0.48
N PHE A 32 10.43 3.01 1.71
CA PHE A 32 9.05 2.63 2.08
C PHE A 32 8.10 3.81 2.00
N GLU A 33 8.49 4.99 2.50
CA GLU A 33 7.69 6.21 2.39
C GLU A 33 7.36 6.55 0.94
N SER A 34 8.35 6.41 0.04
CA SER A 34 8.18 6.61 -1.40
C SER A 34 7.21 5.58 -1.98
N ALA A 35 7.42 4.28 -1.72
CA ALA A 35 6.58 3.20 -2.23
C ALA A 35 5.12 3.30 -1.78
N PHE A 36 4.87 3.75 -0.55
CA PHE A 36 3.51 4.01 -0.05
C PHE A 36 2.96 5.39 -0.41
N GLY A 37 3.75 6.24 -1.09
CA GLY A 37 3.34 7.57 -1.51
C GLY A 37 3.08 8.52 -0.34
N VAL A 38 3.80 8.36 0.78
CA VAL A 38 3.65 9.18 2.01
C VAL A 38 3.85 10.66 1.70
N LYS A 39 4.84 10.99 0.86
CA LYS A 39 5.17 12.38 0.48
C LYS A 39 4.27 12.96 -0.63
N ARG A 40 3.34 12.18 -1.20
CA ARG A 40 2.39 12.65 -2.22
C ARG A 40 1.04 12.93 -1.59
N LYS A 41 0.41 14.06 -1.88
CA LYS A 41 -0.99 14.30 -1.47
C LYS A 41 -1.92 13.31 -2.17
N GLY A 42 -2.91 12.80 -1.45
CA GLY A 42 -3.89 11.88 -2.00
C GLY A 42 -4.96 11.48 -0.99
N ILE A 43 -5.87 10.63 -1.42
CA ILE A 43 -6.92 10.09 -0.56
C ILE A 43 -6.56 8.66 -0.24
N ARG A 44 -6.36 8.40 1.05
CA ARG A 44 -6.09 7.08 1.60
C ARG A 44 -7.40 6.42 2.00
N ILE A 45 -7.67 5.27 1.38
CA ILE A 45 -8.84 4.45 1.59
C ILE A 45 -8.37 3.13 2.17
N ALA A 46 -8.77 2.83 3.40
CA ALA A 46 -8.56 1.52 4.00
C ALA A 46 -9.87 0.73 3.89
N PHE A 47 -9.78 -0.49 3.39
CA PHE A 47 -10.91 -1.40 3.30
C PHE A 47 -10.47 -2.85 3.56
N THR A 48 -11.43 -3.73 3.81
CA THR A 48 -11.18 -5.16 3.98
C THR A 48 -12.04 -5.96 3.00
N SER A 49 -11.60 -7.16 2.66
CA SER A 49 -12.32 -8.09 1.78
C SER A 49 -12.19 -9.50 2.34
N GLU A 50 -13.28 -10.26 2.32
CA GLU A 50 -13.21 -11.70 2.60
C GLU A 50 -12.32 -12.35 1.54
N GLU A 51 -11.32 -13.13 1.98
CA GLU A 51 -10.33 -13.74 1.10
C GLU A 51 -11.04 -14.65 0.09
N SER A 52 -11.00 -14.25 -1.17
CA SER A 52 -11.56 -14.99 -2.31
C SER A 52 -10.73 -14.69 -3.56
N GLU A 53 -10.53 -15.71 -4.38
CA GLU A 53 -9.78 -15.60 -5.63
C GLU A 53 -10.37 -14.51 -6.54
N GLY A 54 -9.52 -13.74 -7.21
CA GLY A 54 -9.95 -12.69 -8.15
C GLY A 54 -10.36 -11.35 -7.53
N ARG A 55 -10.20 -11.13 -6.21
CA ARG A 55 -10.58 -9.83 -5.61
C ARG A 55 -9.73 -8.64 -5.98
N ILE A 56 -8.43 -8.84 -6.20
CA ILE A 56 -7.55 -7.77 -6.67
C ILE A 56 -7.86 -7.42 -8.13
N GLU A 57 -8.21 -8.39 -8.96
CA GLU A 57 -8.69 -8.16 -10.33
C GLU A 57 -9.98 -7.32 -10.31
N ARG A 58 -10.96 -7.72 -9.50
CA ARG A 58 -12.20 -6.96 -9.29
C ARG A 58 -11.95 -5.53 -8.84
N LEU A 59 -10.98 -5.31 -7.95
CA LEU A 59 -10.57 -3.97 -7.52
C LEU A 59 -9.99 -3.18 -8.69
N GLY A 60 -9.12 -3.80 -9.49
CA GLY A 60 -8.55 -3.22 -10.72
C GLY A 60 -9.62 -2.77 -11.72
N ASP A 61 -10.66 -3.58 -11.93
CA ASP A 61 -11.79 -3.21 -12.79
C ASP A 61 -12.54 -1.98 -12.28
N ILE A 62 -12.79 -1.90 -10.97
CA ILE A 62 -13.48 -0.76 -10.38
C ILE A 62 -12.62 0.50 -10.49
N LEU A 63 -11.32 0.41 -10.21
CA LEU A 63 -10.37 1.52 -10.38
C LEU A 63 -10.40 2.06 -11.81
N ARG A 64 -10.39 1.16 -12.81
CA ARG A 64 -10.48 1.52 -14.22
C ARG A 64 -11.82 2.17 -14.58
N GLN A 65 -12.94 1.64 -14.08
CA GLN A 65 -14.28 2.20 -14.33
C GLN A 65 -14.44 3.63 -13.81
N TYR A 66 -13.75 3.98 -12.73
CA TYR A 66 -13.81 5.30 -12.09
C TYR A 66 -12.66 6.21 -12.50
N HIS A 67 -11.77 5.76 -13.39
CA HIS A 67 -10.56 6.48 -13.82
C HIS A 67 -9.69 6.94 -12.64
N GLU A 68 -9.62 6.13 -11.59
CA GLU A 68 -8.85 6.41 -10.40
C GLU A 68 -7.36 6.22 -10.66
N ASN A 69 -6.55 7.24 -10.39
CA ASN A 69 -5.11 7.11 -10.48
C ASN A 69 -4.54 6.60 -9.15
N VAL A 70 -3.94 5.40 -9.17
CA VAL A 70 -3.39 4.76 -7.98
C VAL A 70 -1.99 5.30 -7.69
N ILE A 71 -1.82 5.87 -6.50
CA ILE A 71 -0.52 6.27 -5.96
C ILE A 71 0.17 5.07 -5.31
N SER A 72 -0.56 4.31 -4.48
CA SER A 72 -0.04 3.11 -3.82
C SER A 72 -1.14 2.12 -3.47
N LEU A 73 -0.80 0.83 -3.45
CA LEU A 73 -1.68 -0.27 -3.03
C LEU A 73 -0.86 -1.22 -2.15
N ALA A 74 -1.36 -1.48 -0.95
CA ALA A 74 -0.71 -2.36 0.02
C ALA A 74 -1.73 -3.30 0.67
N THR A 75 -1.41 -4.57 0.74
CA THR A 75 -2.22 -5.60 1.41
C THR A 75 -1.52 -6.04 2.70
N PHE A 76 -2.27 -6.07 3.79
CA PHE A 76 -1.82 -6.52 5.09
C PHE A 76 -2.69 -7.68 5.54
N ASP A 77 -2.06 -8.74 6.04
CA ASP A 77 -2.79 -9.82 6.68
C ASP A 77 -3.41 -9.29 7.98
N GLU A 78 -4.72 -9.51 8.16
CA GLU A 78 -5.40 -9.18 9.42
C GLU A 78 -5.29 -10.40 10.34
N THR A 79 -4.61 -10.21 11.48
CA THR A 79 -4.17 -11.31 12.36
C THR A 79 -5.31 -12.14 12.97
N ASP A 80 -6.56 -11.67 12.90
CA ASP A 80 -7.70 -12.23 13.65
C ASP A 80 -8.90 -12.64 12.78
N LYS A 81 -8.92 -12.32 11.48
CA LYS A 81 -10.09 -12.57 10.61
C LYS A 81 -9.60 -12.99 9.23
N LEU A 82 -10.36 -13.87 8.55
CA LEU A 82 -10.15 -14.33 7.16
C LEU A 82 -10.27 -13.20 6.11
N ALA A 83 -9.96 -11.97 6.49
CA ALA A 83 -10.15 -10.77 5.70
C ALA A 83 -8.82 -10.03 5.60
N ARG A 84 -8.38 -9.70 4.38
CA ARG A 84 -7.17 -8.92 4.17
C ARG A 84 -7.49 -7.44 4.22
N ARG A 85 -6.66 -6.68 4.94
CA ARG A 85 -6.75 -5.22 4.94
C ARG A 85 -6.00 -4.67 3.74
N ILE A 86 -6.69 -3.90 2.92
CA ILE A 86 -6.14 -3.23 1.75
C ILE A 86 -6.09 -1.73 2.06
N VAL A 87 -4.92 -1.14 1.87
CA VAL A 87 -4.71 0.30 1.93
C VAL A 87 -4.41 0.78 0.52
N LEU A 88 -5.31 1.57 -0.02
CA LEU A 88 -5.21 2.19 -1.33
C LEU A 88 -5.02 3.68 -1.15
N LYS A 89 -4.07 4.28 -1.88
CA LYS A 89 -3.94 5.73 -2.00
C LYS A 89 -4.16 6.12 -3.45
N VAL A 90 -5.07 7.06 -3.69
CA VAL A 90 -5.39 7.59 -5.03
C VAL A 90 -5.22 9.10 -5.07
N ASP A 91 -5.08 9.67 -6.27
CA ASP A 91 -5.10 11.13 -6.44
C ASP A 91 -6.46 11.71 -6.01
N PRO A 92 -6.50 12.93 -5.43
CA PRO A 92 -7.75 13.56 -5.04
C PRO A 92 -8.64 13.83 -6.26
N ASN A 93 -9.92 13.48 -6.16
CA ASN A 93 -10.91 13.78 -7.19
C ASN A 93 -12.34 13.84 -6.60
N ASP A 94 -13.27 14.36 -7.40
CA ASP A 94 -14.66 14.56 -6.99
C ASP A 94 -15.50 13.26 -6.97
N ASN A 95 -14.97 12.14 -7.47
CA ASN A 95 -15.69 10.88 -7.63
C ASN A 95 -15.45 9.87 -6.49
N ILE A 96 -14.58 10.20 -5.53
CA ILE A 96 -14.19 9.31 -4.42
C ILE A 96 -15.39 8.76 -3.66
N ALA A 97 -16.41 9.59 -3.39
CA ALA A 97 -17.61 9.15 -2.70
C ALA A 97 -18.43 8.13 -3.51
N LYS A 98 -18.41 8.20 -4.85
CA LYS A 98 -19.07 7.21 -5.71
C LYS A 98 -18.23 5.95 -5.83
N PHE A 99 -16.91 6.09 -5.91
CA PHE A 99 -15.95 4.99 -5.94
C PHE A 99 -16.05 4.14 -4.66
N THR A 100 -16.02 4.75 -3.47
CA THR A 100 -16.10 4.03 -2.20
C THR A 100 -17.45 3.32 -2.02
N LYS A 101 -18.56 3.96 -2.41
CA LYS A 101 -19.88 3.30 -2.46
C LYS A 101 -19.90 2.10 -3.41
N LYS A 102 -19.17 2.14 -4.54
CA LYS A 102 -19.07 1.02 -5.47
C LYS A 102 -18.25 -0.13 -4.89
N LEU A 103 -17.15 0.19 -4.20
CA LEU A 103 -16.37 -0.81 -3.45
C LEU A 103 -17.28 -1.54 -2.44
N GLU A 104 -18.05 -0.80 -1.64
CA GLU A 104 -18.98 -1.38 -0.67
C GLU A 104 -20.01 -2.32 -1.31
N LYS A 105 -20.66 -1.87 -2.39
CA LYS A 105 -21.62 -2.69 -3.15
C LYS A 105 -21.02 -3.95 -3.76
N THR A 106 -19.70 -4.01 -3.92
CA THR A 106 -19.00 -5.13 -4.58
C THR A 106 -18.43 -6.13 -3.56
N GLY A 107 -18.69 -5.93 -2.27
CA GLY A 107 -18.28 -6.82 -1.18
C GLY A 107 -16.96 -6.42 -0.51
N PHE A 108 -16.46 -5.20 -0.75
CA PHE A 108 -15.42 -4.62 0.08
C PHE A 108 -16.06 -3.90 1.27
N ARG A 109 -15.45 -3.92 2.44
CA ARG A 109 -15.91 -3.13 3.59
C ARG A 109 -14.95 -1.99 3.81
N VAL A 110 -15.40 -0.76 3.60
CA VAL A 110 -14.60 0.44 3.87
C VAL A 110 -14.43 0.61 5.37
N LEU A 111 -13.20 0.85 5.81
CA LEU A 111 -12.80 1.02 7.21
C LEU A 111 -12.52 2.48 7.54
N ASP A 112 -11.84 3.20 6.64
CA ASP A 112 -11.38 4.57 6.84
C ASP A 112 -11.14 5.26 5.49
N ILE A 113 -11.45 6.55 5.41
CA ILE A 113 -11.15 7.41 4.26
C ILE A 113 -10.57 8.71 4.80
N LYS A 114 -9.35 9.06 4.38
CA LYS A 114 -8.65 10.28 4.82
C LYS A 114 -7.88 10.93 3.69
N GLU A 115 -7.93 12.25 3.62
CA GLU A 115 -7.03 13.04 2.80
C GLU A 115 -5.68 13.18 3.53
N VAL A 116 -4.58 12.83 2.86
CA VAL A 116 -3.22 12.76 3.43
C VAL A 116 -2.15 13.19 2.43
#